data_AF-A0A2H3DV85-F1
#
_entry.id   AF-A0A2H3DV85-F1
#
_cell.length_a   1.000
_cell.length_b   1.000
_cell.length_c   1.000
_cell.angle_alpha   90.00
_cell.angle_beta   90.00
_cell.angle_gamma   90.00
#
_symmetry.space_group_name_H-M   'P 1'
#
loop_
_entity.id
_entity.type
_entity.pdbx_description
1 polymer ?
#
loop_
_entity_poly.entity_id
_entity_poly.type
_entity_poly.pdbx_seq_one_letter_code
_entity_poly.pdbx_strand_id
1 'polypeptide(L)'
;MADKLTPWIHDYLTDIYQRLGANYFSEKLATKSKKVQLLAFRGSKPTPSDVDDGKNIWADVSDKAFTIPVVFSSMAVLSYKQRYPFEQCEKAVLSIKSFRPLLRRVPLQGSVGLTKNAELVLQCDSFSISDTSPTDTLGQPAELDTSPDLKDWIHGLRRGGGATPS
;
A
#
# COMPACT_ATOMS: atom_id res chain seq x y z
N MET A 1 -0.05 -20.17 -15.51
CA MET A 1 1.07 -19.21 -15.66
C MET A 1 1.24 -18.54 -14.31
N ALA A 2 2.40 -18.67 -13.66
CA ALA A 2 2.65 -17.99 -12.39
C ALA A 2 2.59 -16.48 -12.62
N ASP A 3 1.73 -15.79 -11.87
CA ASP A 3 1.62 -14.34 -11.92
C ASP A 3 2.97 -13.71 -11.54
N LYS A 4 3.68 -13.14 -12.53
CA LYS A 4 4.96 -12.48 -12.28
C LYS A 4 4.72 -11.15 -11.56
N LEU A 5 4.91 -11.15 -10.24
CA LEU A 5 5.09 -9.93 -9.46
C LEU A 5 6.38 -9.25 -9.96
N THR A 6 6.28 -7.97 -10.36
CA THR A 6 7.41 -7.18 -10.87
C THR A 6 7.59 -5.98 -9.94
N PRO A 7 8.81 -5.63 -9.49
CA PRO A 7 9.03 -4.51 -8.60
C PRO A 7 8.61 -3.21 -9.30
N TRP A 8 8.03 -2.29 -8.54
CA TRP A 8 7.57 -1.00 -9.03
C TRP A 8 7.42 0.06 -7.94
N ILE A 9 7.32 -0.32 -6.66
CA ILE A 9 7.03 0.60 -5.55
C ILE A 9 8.14 1.66 -5.45
N HIS A 10 9.40 1.24 -5.48
CA HIS A 10 10.55 2.15 -5.40
C HIS A 10 10.56 3.12 -6.58
N ASP A 11 10.55 2.63 -7.81
CA ASP A 11 10.55 3.47 -9.01
C ASP A 11 9.37 4.45 -9.03
N TYR A 12 8.18 4.00 -8.63
CA TYR A 12 6.98 4.84 -8.57
C TYR A 12 7.13 5.97 -7.57
N LEU A 13 7.62 5.67 -6.36
CA LEU A 13 7.81 6.68 -5.33
C LEU A 13 8.95 7.64 -5.66
N THR A 14 10.05 7.14 -6.23
CA THR A 14 11.19 7.96 -6.67
C THR A 14 10.77 8.92 -7.79
N ASP A 15 9.97 8.49 -8.76
CA ASP A 15 9.43 9.37 -9.81
C ASP A 15 8.58 10.49 -9.21
N ILE A 16 7.69 10.18 -8.26
CA ILE A 16 6.87 11.18 -7.57
C ILE A 16 7.75 12.15 -6.78
N TYR A 17 8.73 11.63 -6.05
CA TYR A 17 9.69 12.44 -5.30
C TYR A 17 10.42 13.43 -6.21
N GLN A 18 10.97 12.96 -7.32
CA GLN A 18 11.71 13.78 -8.26
C GLN A 18 10.84 14.84 -8.94
N ARG A 19 9.60 14.50 -9.30
CA ARG A 19 8.68 15.41 -9.99
C ARG A 19 7.99 16.40 -9.08
N LEU A 20 7.60 15.98 -7.87
CA LEU A 20 6.67 16.72 -7.01
C LEU A 20 7.25 17.07 -5.64
N GLY A 21 8.25 16.35 -5.13
CA GLY A 21 8.87 16.60 -3.83
C GLY A 21 7.84 16.67 -2.70
N ALA A 22 7.72 17.82 -2.04
CA ALA A 22 6.72 18.07 -1.00
C ALA A 22 5.26 18.07 -1.50
N ASN A 23 5.05 18.30 -2.79
CA ASN A 23 3.73 18.38 -3.42
C ASN A 23 3.20 17.01 -3.89
N TYR A 24 3.71 15.91 -3.33
CA TYR A 24 3.33 14.53 -3.68
C TYR A 24 1.81 14.27 -3.65
N PHE A 25 1.07 15.01 -2.81
CA PHE A 25 -0.40 14.92 -2.72
C PHE A 25 -1.12 15.43 -3.98
N SER A 26 -0.41 16.13 -4.87
CA SER A 26 -0.91 16.56 -6.17
C SER A 26 -0.75 15.47 -7.24
N GLU A 27 -0.14 14.33 -6.91
CA GLU A 27 -0.02 13.19 -7.80
C GLU A 27 -1.41 12.67 -8.20
N LYS A 28 -1.58 12.40 -9.49
CA LYS A 28 -2.84 11.88 -10.02
C LYS A 28 -3.00 10.41 -9.67
N LEU A 29 -4.24 9.94 -9.67
CA LEU A 29 -4.51 8.51 -9.50
C LEU A 29 -3.81 7.70 -10.59
N ALA A 30 -3.11 6.64 -10.19
CA ALA A 30 -2.46 5.72 -11.10
C ALA A 30 -3.49 5.05 -12.03
N THR A 31 -3.32 5.23 -13.33
CA THR A 31 -4.22 4.68 -14.36
C THR A 31 -3.88 3.23 -14.73
N LYS A 32 -2.61 2.84 -14.60
CA LYS A 32 -2.15 1.48 -14.85
C LYS A 32 -2.26 0.65 -13.59
N SER A 33 -2.82 -0.56 -13.71
CA SER A 33 -2.83 -1.53 -12.62
C SER A 33 -1.43 -1.95 -12.22
N LYS A 34 -1.21 -2.14 -10.93
CA LYS A 34 0.01 -2.71 -10.38
C LYS A 34 -0.31 -3.95 -9.56
N LYS A 35 0.57 -4.95 -9.64
CA LYS A 35 0.45 -6.17 -8.83
C LYS A 35 1.25 -6.02 -7.54
N VAL A 36 0.65 -6.45 -6.44
CA VAL A 36 1.27 -6.53 -5.12
C VAL A 36 0.81 -7.80 -4.43
N GLN A 37 1.55 -8.28 -3.46
CA GLN A 37 1.12 -9.33 -2.54
C GLN A 37 0.66 -8.69 -1.23
N LEU A 38 -0.50 -9.10 -0.70
CA LEU A 38 -0.93 -8.73 0.64
C LEU A 38 -0.13 -9.53 1.66
N LEU A 39 0.62 -8.87 2.54
CA LEU A 39 1.45 -9.55 3.53
C LEU A 39 0.69 -9.78 4.83
N ALA A 40 0.05 -8.73 5.36
CA ALA A 40 -0.69 -8.78 6.59
C ALA A 40 -1.68 -7.61 6.69
N PHE A 41 -2.74 -7.79 7.47
CA PHE A 41 -3.62 -6.67 7.85
C PHE A 41 -3.00 -5.84 8.98
N ARG A 42 -3.25 -4.53 8.96
CA ARG A 42 -2.90 -3.60 10.05
C ARG A 42 -4.12 -3.31 10.91
N GLY A 43 -3.90 -3.16 12.22
CA GLY A 43 -4.96 -3.11 13.21
C GLY A 43 -5.58 -4.49 13.45
N SER A 44 -6.88 -4.51 13.77
CA SER A 44 -7.64 -5.76 13.85
C SER A 44 -7.84 -6.35 12.45
N LYS A 45 -7.78 -7.68 12.36
CA LYS A 45 -8.11 -8.41 11.13
C LYS A 45 -9.54 -8.00 10.69
N PRO A 46 -9.76 -7.67 9.40
CA PRO A 46 -11.08 -7.25 8.94
C PRO A 46 -12.09 -8.39 9.15
N THR A 47 -13.30 -8.01 9.50
CA THR A 47 -14.46 -8.92 9.61
C THR A 47 -15.35 -8.77 8.38
N PRO A 48 -16.25 -9.75 8.10
CA PRO A 48 -17.25 -9.61 7.06
C PRO A 48 -18.06 -8.32 7.19
N SER A 49 -18.45 -7.94 8.41
CA SER A 49 -19.17 -6.68 8.67
C SER A 49 -18.34 -5.45 8.32
N ASP A 50 -17.02 -5.46 8.52
CA ASP A 50 -16.17 -4.34 8.09
C ASP A 50 -16.15 -4.18 6.56
N VAL A 51 -16.23 -5.29 5.83
CA VAL A 51 -16.32 -5.30 4.36
C VAL A 51 -17.69 -4.81 3.90
N ASP A 52 -18.76 -5.33 4.50
CA ASP A 52 -20.15 -4.99 4.16
C ASP A 52 -20.47 -3.51 4.48
N ASP A 53 -19.95 -2.99 5.59
CA ASP A 53 -20.06 -1.58 5.99
C ASP A 53 -19.16 -0.65 5.14
N GLY A 54 -18.28 -1.22 4.30
CA GLY A 54 -17.33 -0.45 3.52
C GLY A 54 -16.32 0.30 4.38
N LYS A 55 -15.85 -0.28 5.48
CA LYS A 55 -14.81 0.37 6.29
C LYS A 55 -13.49 0.38 5.53
N ASN A 56 -12.65 1.38 5.82
CA ASN A 56 -11.29 1.40 5.29
C ASN A 56 -10.50 0.23 5.86
N ILE A 57 -9.88 -0.57 4.99
CA ILE A 57 -9.08 -1.73 5.41
C ILE A 57 -7.61 -1.42 5.18
N TRP A 58 -6.80 -1.63 6.20
CA TRP A 58 -5.37 -1.34 6.20
C TRP A 58 -4.59 -2.64 6.09
N ALA A 59 -3.55 -2.63 5.28
CA ALA A 59 -2.67 -3.78 5.11
C ALA A 59 -1.24 -3.34 4.76
N ASP A 60 -0.29 -4.24 4.95
CA ASP A 60 1.02 -4.17 4.32
C ASP A 60 1.00 -4.95 3.02
N VAL A 61 1.49 -4.33 1.95
CA VAL A 61 1.62 -4.98 0.64
C VAL A 61 3.06 -4.91 0.15
N SER A 62 3.42 -5.85 -0.72
CA SER A 62 4.76 -5.89 -1.32
C SER A 62 4.72 -6.13 -2.81
N ASP A 63 5.68 -5.56 -3.54
CA ASP A 63 5.95 -5.88 -4.95
C ASP A 63 7.05 -6.94 -5.14
N LYS A 64 7.44 -7.62 -4.04
CA LYS A 64 8.57 -8.55 -3.80
C LYS A 64 9.92 -7.91 -3.44
N ALA A 65 10.10 -6.62 -3.71
CA ALA A 65 11.35 -5.90 -3.44
C ALA A 65 11.19 -4.93 -2.27
N PHE A 66 10.04 -4.26 -2.18
CA PHE A 66 9.71 -3.34 -1.10
C PHE A 66 8.35 -3.65 -0.49
N THR A 67 8.18 -3.27 0.77
CA THR A 67 6.91 -3.29 1.49
C THR A 67 6.41 -1.86 1.67
N ILE A 68 5.12 -1.64 1.47
CA ILE A 68 4.45 -0.36 1.70
C ILE A 68 3.07 -0.58 2.35
N PRO A 69 2.66 0.27 3.31
CA PRO A 69 1.30 0.25 3.79
C PRO A 69 0.33 0.67 2.68
N VAL A 70 -0.83 0.03 2.64
CA VAL A 70 -1.96 0.41 1.79
C VAL A 70 -3.20 0.59 2.65
N VAL A 71 -4.04 1.54 2.25
CA VAL A 71 -5.43 1.63 2.70
C VAL A 71 -6.35 1.41 1.52
N PHE A 72 -7.15 0.36 1.59
CA PHE A 72 -8.26 0.13 0.68
C PHE A 72 -9.40 1.05 1.13
N SER A 73 -9.79 1.98 0.26
CA SER A 73 -10.83 2.95 0.61
C SER A 73 -12.20 2.28 0.71
N SER A 74 -13.11 2.91 1.43
CA SER A 74 -14.51 2.49 1.54
C SER A 74 -15.12 2.15 0.17
N MET A 75 -14.88 2.99 -0.84
CA MET A 75 -15.34 2.74 -2.21
C MET A 75 -14.72 1.48 -2.81
N ALA A 76 -13.43 1.26 -2.60
CA ALA A 76 -12.74 0.07 -3.08
C ALA A 76 -13.28 -1.21 -2.45
N VAL A 77 -13.52 -1.17 -1.13
CA VAL A 77 -14.04 -2.28 -0.34
C VAL A 77 -15.48 -2.60 -0.72
N LEU A 78 -16.37 -1.61 -0.86
CA LEU A 78 -17.75 -1.82 -1.31
C LEU A 78 -17.84 -2.30 -2.77
N SER A 79 -16.89 -1.86 -3.61
CA SER A 79 -16.82 -2.29 -5.01
C SER A 79 -16.17 -3.66 -5.19
N TYR A 80 -15.56 -4.22 -4.13
CA TYR A 80 -14.96 -5.54 -4.17
C TYR A 80 -16.05 -6.59 -4.27
N LYS A 81 -16.22 -7.14 -5.48
CA LYS A 81 -17.12 -8.26 -5.71
C LYS A 81 -16.50 -9.51 -5.08
N GLN A 82 -17.07 -9.95 -3.96
CA GLN A 82 -16.63 -11.08 -3.14
C GLN A 82 -16.51 -12.36 -3.98
N ARG A 83 -15.31 -12.65 -4.49
CA ARG A 83 -14.95 -13.99 -4.96
C ARG A 83 -14.33 -14.83 -3.84
N TYR A 84 -13.62 -14.15 -2.93
CA TYR A 84 -13.03 -14.72 -1.72
C TYR A 84 -13.29 -13.79 -0.53
N PRO A 85 -13.51 -14.31 0.69
CA PRO A 85 -13.59 -13.48 1.89
C PRO A 85 -12.29 -12.71 2.07
N PHE A 86 -12.37 -11.39 2.19
CA PHE A 86 -11.18 -10.54 2.11
C PHE A 86 -10.21 -10.82 3.27
N GLU A 87 -10.73 -11.15 4.45
CA GLU A 87 -9.99 -11.58 5.63
C GLU A 87 -9.19 -12.88 5.43
N GLN A 88 -9.47 -13.65 4.39
CA GLN A 88 -8.72 -14.86 4.04
C GLN A 88 -7.65 -14.62 2.97
N CYS A 89 -7.47 -13.37 2.54
CA CYS A 89 -6.60 -13.02 1.43
C CYS A 89 -5.16 -12.63 1.84
N GLU A 90 -4.74 -12.99 3.06
CA GLU A 90 -3.32 -12.91 3.42
C GLU A 90 -2.49 -13.75 2.45
N LYS A 91 -1.36 -13.20 2.02
CA LYS A 91 -0.45 -13.72 0.99
C LYS A 91 -1.02 -13.72 -0.43
N ALA A 92 -2.27 -13.30 -0.64
CA ALA A 92 -2.86 -13.23 -1.97
C ALA A 92 -2.19 -12.16 -2.82
N VAL A 93 -2.09 -12.41 -4.13
CA VAL A 93 -1.66 -11.40 -5.10
C VAL A 93 -2.87 -10.56 -5.48
N LEU A 94 -2.75 -9.25 -5.28
CA LEU A 94 -3.73 -8.24 -5.62
C LEU A 94 -3.27 -7.47 -6.85
N SER A 95 -4.22 -7.10 -7.71
CA SER A 95 -4.04 -6.05 -8.71
C SER A 95 -4.72 -4.79 -8.20
N ILE A 96 -3.93 -3.81 -7.76
CA ILE A 96 -4.40 -2.49 -7.34
C ILE A 96 -4.47 -1.52 -8.52
N LYS A 97 -5.46 -0.64 -8.52
CA LYS A 97 -5.77 0.38 -9.53
C LYS A 97 -6.26 1.64 -8.82
N SER A 98 -6.23 2.78 -9.52
CA SER A 98 -6.73 4.05 -8.98
C SER A 98 -6.16 4.33 -7.59
N PHE A 99 -4.84 4.35 -7.49
CA PHE A 99 -4.14 4.58 -6.22
C PHE A 99 -3.21 5.79 -6.29
N ARG A 100 -2.88 6.36 -5.13
CA ARG A 100 -1.96 7.50 -4.98
C ARG A 100 -1.23 7.46 -3.63
N PRO A 101 -0.05 8.09 -3.50
CA PRO A 101 0.61 8.24 -2.21
C PRO A 101 -0.14 9.18 -1.28
N LEU A 102 -0.07 8.87 0.02
CA LEU A 102 -0.60 9.68 1.11
C LEU A 102 0.36 9.57 2.30
N LEU A 103 0.63 10.66 3.00
CA LEU A 103 1.34 10.62 4.28
C LEU A 103 0.32 10.59 5.43
N ARG A 104 0.30 9.51 6.22
CA ARG A 104 -0.65 9.39 7.33
C ARG A 104 -0.12 8.49 8.44
N ARG A 105 -0.56 8.73 9.68
CA ARG A 105 -0.41 7.75 10.76
C ARG A 105 -1.29 6.53 10.45
N VAL A 106 -0.73 5.34 10.55
CA VAL A 106 -1.39 4.09 10.16
C VAL A 106 -1.63 3.21 11.38
N PRO A 107 -2.59 2.27 11.34
CA PRO A 107 -2.80 1.35 12.46
C PRO A 107 -1.55 0.53 12.77
N LEU A 108 -1.33 0.22 14.06
CA LEU A 108 -0.29 -0.71 14.47
C LEU A 108 -0.68 -2.13 14.07
N GLN A 109 0.29 -2.93 13.61
CA GLN A 109 0.03 -4.32 13.26
C GLN A 109 -0.35 -5.13 14.52
N GLY A 110 -1.49 -5.83 14.49
CA GLY A 110 -1.95 -6.69 15.59
C GLY A 110 -2.27 -5.96 16.90
N SER A 111 -2.37 -4.63 16.90
CA SER A 111 -2.58 -3.84 18.12
C SER A 111 -3.57 -2.69 17.89
N VAL A 112 -4.17 -2.22 18.97
CA VAL A 112 -5.04 -1.04 18.98
C VAL A 112 -4.17 0.22 18.99
N GLY A 113 -4.45 1.15 18.09
CA GLY A 113 -3.79 2.45 18.03
C GLY A 113 -3.12 2.72 16.69
N LEU A 114 -2.49 3.90 16.60
CA LEU A 114 -1.83 4.40 15.40
C LEU A 114 -0.33 4.56 15.64
N THR A 115 0.45 4.41 14.59
CA THR A 115 1.90 4.65 14.59
C THR A 115 2.21 6.06 15.07
N LYS A 116 3.37 6.26 15.72
CA LYS A 116 3.73 7.56 16.31
C LYS A 116 3.93 8.63 15.24
N ASN A 117 4.64 8.27 14.18
CA ASN A 117 4.95 9.14 13.05
C ASN A 117 4.07 8.76 11.86
N ALA A 118 3.83 9.72 10.97
CA ALA A 118 3.17 9.42 9.72
C ALA A 118 4.07 8.56 8.81
N GLU A 119 3.49 7.61 8.09
CA GLU A 119 4.14 6.77 7.10
C GLU A 119 3.64 7.16 5.71
N LEU A 120 4.46 6.86 4.70
CA LEU A 120 4.03 6.95 3.31
C LEU A 120 3.20 5.71 2.98
N VAL A 121 1.98 5.93 2.50
CA VAL A 121 0.95 4.92 2.30
C VAL A 121 0.40 5.04 0.89
N LEU A 122 -0.05 3.95 0.30
CA LEU A 122 -0.91 3.99 -0.88
C LEU A 122 -2.38 4.02 -0.48
N GLN A 123 -3.10 5.07 -0.88
CA GLN A 123 -4.56 5.02 -0.87
C GLN A 123 -5.03 4.36 -2.16
N CYS A 124 -5.75 3.24 -2.06
CA CYS A 124 -6.21 2.44 -3.18
C CYS A 124 -7.74 2.50 -3.29
N ASP A 125 -8.24 2.98 -4.44
CA ASP A 125 -9.67 3.12 -4.70
C ASP A 125 -10.27 1.99 -5.55
N SER A 126 -9.45 1.08 -6.08
CA SER A 126 -9.94 -0.10 -6.80
C SER A 126 -8.93 -1.25 -6.75
N PHE A 127 -9.38 -2.47 -6.49
CA PHE A 127 -8.52 -3.65 -6.52
C PHE A 127 -9.26 -4.90 -6.96
N SER A 128 -8.50 -5.94 -7.31
CA SER A 128 -9.00 -7.29 -7.57
C SER A 128 -8.00 -8.32 -7.08
N ILE A 129 -8.47 -9.48 -6.66
CA ILE A 129 -7.64 -10.59 -6.17
C ILE A 129 -7.33 -11.53 -7.33
N SER A 130 -6.08 -11.98 -7.44
CA SER A 130 -5.70 -13.00 -8.41
C SER A 130 -6.24 -14.37 -8.00
N ASP A 131 -6.69 -15.13 -8.99
CA ASP A 131 -7.18 -16.50 -8.82
C ASP A 131 -6.07 -17.46 -8.36
N THR A 132 -4.80 -17.08 -8.51
CA THR A 132 -3.66 -17.86 -8.03
C THR A 132 -2.92 -17.09 -6.95
N SER A 133 -3.01 -17.58 -5.72
CA SER A 133 -2.32 -16.98 -4.58
C SER A 133 -1.17 -17.90 -4.11
N PRO A 134 0.04 -17.36 -3.95
CA PRO A 134 1.16 -18.11 -3.39
C PRO A 134 0.91 -18.43 -1.91
N THR A 135 1.48 -19.53 -1.43
CA THR A 135 1.41 -19.92 -0.01
C THR A 135 2.44 -19.16 0.85
N ASP A 136 3.43 -18.55 0.21
CA ASP A 136 4.56 -17.87 0.85
C ASP A 136 4.72 -16.44 0.35
N THR A 137 5.43 -15.62 1.14
CA THR A 137 5.87 -14.29 0.72
C THR A 137 6.79 -14.41 -0.49
N LEU A 138 6.49 -13.66 -1.54
CA LEU A 138 7.27 -13.60 -2.75
C LEU A 138 8.45 -12.64 -2.53
N GLY A 139 9.67 -13.15 -2.67
CA GLY A 139 10.89 -12.36 -2.49
C GLY A 139 11.24 -12.10 -1.02
N GLN A 140 12.07 -11.10 -0.79
CA GLN A 140 12.51 -10.65 0.54
C GLN A 140 12.36 -9.14 0.60
N PRO A 141 11.12 -8.63 0.74
CA PRO A 141 10.88 -7.22 0.57
C PRO A 141 11.44 -6.39 1.72
N ALA A 142 12.19 -5.36 1.38
CA ALA A 142 12.75 -4.42 2.33
C ALA A 142 11.76 -3.31 2.69
N GLU A 143 11.97 -2.65 3.83
CA GLU A 143 11.23 -1.44 4.17
C GLU A 143 11.68 -0.26 3.29
N LEU A 144 10.78 0.70 3.04
CA LEU A 144 11.12 1.90 2.24
C LEU A 144 12.29 2.70 2.84
N ASP A 145 12.41 2.72 4.16
CA ASP A 145 13.46 3.43 4.90
C ASP A 145 14.86 2.83 4.68
N THR A 146 14.98 1.68 3.99
CA THR A 146 16.28 1.12 3.57
C THR A 146 16.86 1.80 2.33
N SER A 147 16.03 2.48 1.53
CA SER A 147 16.46 3.30 0.39
C SER A 147 16.83 4.70 0.88
N PRO A 148 18.11 5.14 0.77
CA PRO A 148 18.54 6.45 1.28
C PRO A 148 17.69 7.62 0.76
N ASP A 149 17.42 7.65 -0.55
CA ASP A 149 16.67 8.74 -1.18
C ASP A 149 15.23 8.83 -0.66
N LEU A 150 14.55 7.68 -0.56
CA LEU A 150 13.17 7.62 -0.06
C LEU A 150 13.12 7.90 1.44
N LYS A 151 14.10 7.41 2.20
CA LYS A 151 14.22 7.67 3.63
C LYS A 151 14.32 9.17 3.92
N ASP A 152 15.21 9.87 3.21
CA ASP A 152 15.41 11.31 3.39
C ASP A 152 14.17 12.09 2.98
N TRP A 153 13.54 11.71 1.87
CA TRP A 153 12.28 12.31 1.45
C TRP A 153 11.15 12.11 2.48
N ILE A 154 10.93 10.88 2.94
CA ILE A 154 9.91 10.56 3.95
C ILE A 154 10.18 11.32 5.26
N HIS A 155 11.44 11.39 5.71
CA HIS A 155 11.80 12.19 6.88
C HIS A 155 11.55 13.69 6.68
N GLY A 156 11.83 14.24 5.51
CA GLY A 156 11.48 15.62 5.15
C GLY A 156 9.98 15.86 5.23
N LEU A 157 9.20 15.00 4.57
CA LEU A 157 7.73 15.07 4.58
C LEU A 157 7.16 15.07 6.01
N ARG A 158 7.69 14.23 6.90
CA ARG A 158 7.29 14.17 8.33
C ARG A 158 7.57 15.46 9.11
N ARG A 159 8.56 16.26 8.69
CA ARG A 159 8.93 17.53 9.32
C ARG A 159 8.20 18.74 8.73
N GLY A 160 7.27 18.53 7.79
CA GLY A 160 6.54 19.60 7.11
C GLY A 160 7.32 20.25 5.96
N GLY A 161 8.51 19.73 5.63
CA GLY A 161 9.32 20.19 4.50
C GLY A 161 9.73 19.00 3.66
N GLY A 162 8.97 18.66 2.61
CA GLY A 162 9.45 17.68 1.63
C GLY A 162 10.67 18.26 0.93
N ALA A 163 11.85 17.73 1.23
CA ALA A 163 13.07 18.16 0.56
C ALA A 163 12.86 18.04 -0.97
N THR A 164 13.22 19.06 -1.73
CA THR A 164 13.40 18.91 -3.18
C THR A 164 14.77 18.27 -3.39
N PRO A 165 14.94 17.32 -4.33
CA PRO A 165 16.27 16.87 -4.71
C PRO A 165 17.07 18.10 -5.16
N SER A 166 18.22 18.30 -4.53
CA SER A 166 19.20 19.35 -4.84
C SER A 166 20.10 18.96 -6.00
#